data_AF-A0A0G4F1X5-F1
#
_entry.id   AF-A0A0G4F1X5-F1
#
_cell.length_a   1.000
_cell.length_b   1.000
_cell.length_c   1.000
_cell.angle_alpha   90.00
_cell.angle_beta   90.00
_cell.angle_gamma   90.00
#
_symmetry.space_group_name_H-M   'P 1'
#
loop_
_entity.id
_entity.type
_entity.pdbx_description
1 polymer ?
#
loop_
_entity_poly.entity_id
_entity_poly.type
_entity_poly.pdbx_seq_one_letter_code
_entity_poly.pdbx_strand_id
1 'polypeptide(L)'
;MRALCRGILLLSAALAVAGASRPKAKRRLQVDGARNASSPYPDCPVECPDDWIGDGWCDGPCAVEACGNDKGDCEGWCAPDCSPKEFGEQPPMINNGRCDEACNVEQCDFDGLDCDPICKPLFAFNYSACDCPDEKLGNFVCDSECNTDACHQDAGDCRGECSEGCALGWLGDGSCDTLCLTESCNFDCGDCESCAEGCTLEMLQNDVCDPACDKEDCSFDAGKCSAPECWRDPNDREDYCLREWIGDGTCDEPCRREECDDDGGDCDNTQSDESGCPLTCGEGWRGDGECDAPCNVEQCGFDDGDCEGVTTPPPQETEEREAQNGEL
;
A
#
# COMPACT_ATOMS: atom_id res chain seq x y z
N MET A 1 36.69 -18.04 5.38
CA MET A 1 38.14 -18.14 5.70
C MET A 1 38.85 -16.91 5.14
N ARG A 2 39.79 -16.28 5.87
CA ARG A 2 40.51 -15.07 5.38
C ARG A 2 41.82 -15.48 4.70
N ALA A 3 41.96 -15.20 3.40
CA ALA A 3 43.20 -15.41 2.66
C ALA A 3 44.00 -14.10 2.55
N LEU A 4 45.16 -14.05 3.21
CA LEU A 4 46.14 -12.97 3.04
C LEU A 4 47.04 -13.29 1.84
N CYS A 5 47.33 -12.30 0.99
CA CYS A 5 48.50 -12.35 0.12
C CYS A 5 49.25 -11.01 0.18
N ARG A 6 50.55 -11.05 0.44
CA ARG A 6 51.40 -9.86 0.68
C ARG A 6 52.55 -9.81 -0.32
N GLY A 7 52.38 -8.96 -1.34
CA GLY A 7 53.43 -8.18 -2.00
C GLY A 7 54.54 -8.91 -2.78
N ILE A 8 55.23 -8.11 -3.60
CA ILE A 8 56.69 -8.12 -3.82
C ILE A 8 57.04 -6.72 -4.35
N LEU A 9 58.07 -6.09 -3.78
CA LEU A 9 58.70 -4.91 -4.38
C LEU A 9 59.83 -5.38 -5.29
N LEU A 10 59.96 -4.77 -6.47
CA LEU A 10 61.25 -4.65 -7.15
C LEU A 10 61.46 -3.22 -7.65
N LEU A 11 62.51 -2.58 -7.16
CA LEU A 11 63.03 -1.35 -7.74
C LEU A 11 63.78 -1.67 -9.03
N SER A 12 63.69 -0.78 -10.01
CA SER A 12 64.71 -0.60 -11.05
C SER A 12 64.73 0.85 -11.46
N ALA A 13 65.81 1.55 -11.16
CA ALA A 13 65.99 2.96 -11.51
C ALA A 13 66.83 3.10 -12.78
N ALA A 14 66.41 3.96 -13.70
CA ALA A 14 67.19 4.43 -14.83
C ALA A 14 67.11 5.96 -14.89
N LEU A 15 68.19 6.62 -15.32
CA LEU A 15 68.39 8.07 -15.19
C LEU A 15 68.51 8.76 -16.55
N ALA A 16 68.14 10.06 -16.57
CA ALA A 16 68.26 10.99 -17.71
C ALA A 16 67.32 10.67 -18.91
N VAL A 17 67.03 11.59 -19.83
CA VAL A 17 67.57 12.95 -20.10
C VAL A 17 66.45 13.99 -20.15
N ALA A 18 66.72 15.23 -19.74
CA ALA A 18 65.77 16.33 -19.85
C ALA A 18 65.61 16.81 -21.31
N GLY A 19 64.37 16.77 -21.83
CA GLY A 19 64.01 17.29 -23.15
C GLY A 19 62.76 18.18 -23.07
N ALA A 20 62.96 19.50 -23.02
CA ALA A 20 61.85 20.46 -22.90
C ALA A 20 61.07 20.61 -24.21
N SER A 21 60.06 19.76 -24.41
CA SER A 21 59.08 19.89 -25.49
C SER A 21 57.86 20.69 -25.02
N ARG A 22 57.37 21.61 -25.87
CA ARG A 22 56.25 22.49 -25.54
C ARG A 22 54.96 21.69 -25.33
N PRO A 23 54.06 22.09 -24.41
CA PRO A 23 52.73 21.49 -24.32
C PRO A 23 51.99 21.78 -25.64
N LYS A 24 51.86 20.76 -26.50
CA LYS A 24 50.84 20.78 -27.55
C LYS A 24 49.49 20.86 -26.85
N ALA A 25 48.66 21.81 -27.24
CA ALA A 25 47.30 21.89 -26.73
C ALA A 25 46.62 20.53 -26.89
N LYS A 26 45.97 20.02 -25.83
CA LYS A 26 45.09 18.86 -25.94
C LYS A 26 43.95 19.27 -26.87
N ARG A 27 44.04 18.89 -28.15
CA ARG A 27 42.91 18.97 -29.07
C ARG A 27 41.86 18.00 -28.52
N ARG A 28 40.85 18.52 -27.82
CA ARG A 28 39.68 17.76 -27.37
C ARG A 28 39.21 16.99 -28.59
N LEU A 29 39.09 15.65 -28.51
CA LEU A 29 38.48 14.94 -29.62
C LEU A 29 37.06 15.48 -29.74
N GLN A 30 36.77 16.05 -30.89
CA GLN A 30 35.48 16.60 -31.19
C GLN A 30 34.62 15.40 -31.60
N VAL A 31 33.61 15.09 -30.79
CA VAL A 31 32.54 14.22 -31.22
C VAL A 31 31.76 15.06 -32.21
N ASP A 32 31.99 14.83 -33.50
CA ASP A 32 31.47 15.64 -34.59
C ASP A 32 30.00 15.26 -34.89
N GLY A 33 29.14 15.40 -33.87
CA GLY A 33 27.73 15.67 -34.11
C GLY A 33 27.59 16.99 -34.86
N ALA A 34 26.69 17.02 -35.84
CA ALA A 34 26.44 18.24 -36.60
C ALA A 34 25.89 19.33 -35.66
N ARG A 35 26.34 20.57 -35.84
CA ARG A 35 25.94 21.73 -35.03
C ARG A 35 25.42 22.85 -35.94
N ASN A 36 24.29 23.43 -35.58
CA ASN A 36 23.71 24.55 -36.33
C ASN A 36 24.39 25.86 -35.93
N ALA A 37 25.46 26.24 -36.62
CA ALA A 37 26.19 27.49 -36.37
C ALA A 37 25.40 28.79 -36.66
N SER A 38 24.12 28.69 -37.04
CA SER A 38 23.18 29.82 -37.18
C SER A 38 22.13 29.90 -36.06
N SER A 39 22.04 28.87 -35.21
CA SER A 39 21.11 28.77 -34.08
C SER A 39 21.49 29.73 -32.94
N PRO A 40 20.52 30.20 -32.12
CA PRO A 40 20.79 30.81 -30.81
C PRO A 40 21.51 29.87 -29.83
N TYR A 41 21.38 28.55 -30.03
CA TYR A 41 21.94 27.46 -29.23
C TYR A 41 22.95 26.63 -30.05
N PRO A 42 24.05 27.22 -30.56
CA PRO A 42 24.90 26.59 -31.58
C PRO A 42 25.74 25.39 -31.09
N ASP A 43 25.66 25.05 -29.81
CA ASP A 43 26.28 23.86 -29.22
C ASP A 43 25.29 22.68 -29.03
N CYS A 44 23.98 22.87 -29.29
CA CYS A 44 22.99 21.80 -29.33
C CYS A 44 23.18 20.81 -30.50
N PRO A 45 22.64 19.58 -30.39
CA PRO A 45 22.52 18.65 -31.51
C PRO A 45 21.68 19.24 -32.67
N VAL A 46 21.92 18.80 -33.91
CA VAL A 46 21.10 19.23 -35.07
C VAL A 46 19.72 18.57 -35.09
N GLU A 47 19.57 17.44 -34.41
CA GLU A 47 18.30 16.79 -34.12
C GLU A 47 17.44 17.52 -33.06
N CYS A 48 17.95 18.59 -32.42
CA CYS A 48 17.19 19.49 -31.53
C CYS A 48 16.90 20.83 -32.24
N PRO A 49 15.64 21.11 -32.64
CA PRO A 49 15.25 22.37 -33.28
C PRO A 49 15.18 23.57 -32.33
N ASP A 50 15.48 24.77 -32.83
CA ASP A 50 15.42 26.03 -32.06
C ASP A 50 14.02 26.34 -31.47
N ASP A 51 12.96 25.80 -32.08
CA ASP A 51 11.56 25.99 -31.68
C ASP A 51 11.08 24.98 -30.61
N TRP A 52 11.84 23.90 -30.37
CA TRP A 52 11.59 22.95 -29.26
C TRP A 52 12.22 23.45 -27.96
N ILE A 53 13.39 24.12 -28.03
CA ILE A 53 14.22 24.45 -26.86
C ILE A 53 13.48 25.33 -25.83
N GLY A 54 13.03 24.63 -24.80
CA GLY A 54 12.12 25.03 -23.73
C GLY A 54 10.78 25.59 -24.18
N ASP A 55 9.95 24.74 -24.77
CA ASP A 55 8.54 24.95 -25.08
C ASP A 55 7.57 24.47 -23.98
N GLY A 56 8.07 23.70 -23.01
CA GLY A 56 7.36 23.08 -21.89
C GLY A 56 7.44 21.55 -21.85
N TRP A 57 7.83 20.89 -22.96
CA TRP A 57 8.15 19.47 -23.05
C TRP A 57 9.63 19.20 -22.72
N CYS A 58 10.02 17.94 -22.53
CA CYS A 58 11.43 17.53 -22.42
C CYS A 58 11.81 16.68 -23.64
N ASP A 59 12.17 17.33 -24.74
CA ASP A 59 12.48 16.64 -25.99
C ASP A 59 13.78 15.84 -25.85
N GLY A 60 13.75 14.54 -26.16
CA GLY A 60 14.92 13.65 -26.13
C GLY A 60 16.18 14.20 -26.81
N PRO A 61 16.10 14.82 -28.01
CA PRO A 61 17.24 15.47 -28.65
C PRO A 61 17.77 16.72 -27.92
N CYS A 62 16.94 17.39 -27.13
CA CYS A 62 17.24 18.64 -26.43
C CYS A 62 17.62 18.43 -24.96
N ALA A 63 17.36 17.25 -24.39
CA ALA A 63 17.68 16.81 -23.04
C ALA A 63 19.20 16.58 -22.77
N VAL A 64 20.04 17.56 -23.16
CA VAL A 64 21.51 17.53 -22.97
C VAL A 64 22.04 18.83 -22.36
N GLU A 65 23.14 18.74 -21.59
CA GLU A 65 23.75 19.89 -20.89
C GLU A 65 24.06 21.08 -21.84
N ALA A 66 24.36 20.80 -23.11
CA ALA A 66 24.65 21.82 -24.13
C ALA A 66 23.45 22.70 -24.50
N CYS A 67 22.22 22.19 -24.30
CA CYS A 67 20.96 22.91 -24.43
C CYS A 67 20.41 23.36 -23.07
N GLY A 68 21.15 23.11 -21.98
CA GLY A 68 20.68 23.35 -20.61
C GLY A 68 19.67 22.33 -20.11
N ASN A 69 19.69 21.09 -20.62
CA ASN A 69 18.67 20.06 -20.40
C ASN A 69 17.27 20.57 -20.78
N ASP A 70 17.11 20.79 -22.08
CA ASP A 70 15.97 21.48 -22.68
C ASP A 70 15.63 22.79 -21.96
N LYS A 71 16.65 23.64 -21.75
CA LYS A 71 16.55 24.96 -21.08
C LYS A 71 16.00 24.91 -19.63
N GLY A 72 15.79 23.72 -19.07
CA GLY A 72 15.19 23.46 -17.76
C GLY A 72 13.88 22.67 -17.79
N ASP A 73 13.26 22.45 -18.95
CA ASP A 73 11.92 21.84 -19.01
C ASP A 73 11.93 20.35 -18.66
N CYS A 74 13.09 19.69 -18.80
CA CYS A 74 13.39 18.36 -18.26
C CYS A 74 13.54 18.30 -16.72
N GLU A 75 13.46 19.40 -15.99
CA GLU A 75 13.55 19.39 -14.52
C GLU A 75 12.31 18.71 -13.92
N GLY A 76 12.53 17.59 -13.20
CA GLY A 76 11.46 16.77 -12.62
C GLY A 76 10.92 15.65 -13.52
N TRP A 77 11.48 15.45 -14.71
CA TRP A 77 11.18 14.30 -15.57
C TRP A 77 12.15 13.14 -15.25
N CYS A 78 11.65 11.91 -15.22
CA CYS A 78 12.47 10.72 -14.96
C CYS A 78 13.25 10.27 -16.21
N ALA A 79 12.68 10.48 -17.40
CA ALA A 79 13.31 10.30 -18.70
C ALA A 79 12.86 11.39 -19.69
N PRO A 80 13.64 11.69 -20.73
CA PRO A 80 13.17 12.51 -21.84
C PRO A 80 12.02 11.83 -22.60
N ASP A 81 11.17 12.64 -23.23
CA ASP A 81 9.96 12.19 -23.94
C ASP A 81 8.95 11.40 -23.06
N CYS A 82 9.11 11.40 -21.73
CA CYS A 82 8.27 10.70 -20.74
C CYS A 82 7.61 11.68 -19.75
N SER A 83 6.39 12.16 -20.04
CA SER A 83 5.78 13.24 -19.24
C SER A 83 5.23 12.76 -17.89
N PRO A 84 5.69 13.32 -16.75
CA PRO A 84 5.15 13.01 -15.42
C PRO A 84 3.87 13.81 -15.08
N LYS A 85 3.28 14.52 -16.06
CA LYS A 85 2.21 15.51 -15.85
C LYS A 85 1.38 15.71 -17.14
N GLU A 86 0.19 16.29 -17.01
CA GLU A 86 -0.59 16.72 -18.17
C GLU A 86 0.15 17.80 -18.99
N PHE A 87 0.11 17.68 -20.31
CA PHE A 87 0.65 18.68 -21.24
C PHE A 87 -0.40 19.08 -22.28
N GLY A 88 -1.08 20.20 -22.03
CA GLY A 88 -2.13 20.72 -22.92
C GLY A 88 -3.40 19.87 -22.90
N GLU A 89 -3.54 18.97 -23.88
CA GLU A 89 -4.62 17.97 -23.96
C GLU A 89 -4.10 16.52 -23.79
N GLN A 90 -2.80 16.34 -23.53
CA GLN A 90 -2.18 15.03 -23.30
C GLN A 90 -2.16 14.69 -21.79
N PRO A 91 -2.57 13.48 -21.38
CA PRO A 91 -2.43 13.00 -20.01
C PRO A 91 -0.95 12.77 -19.64
N PRO A 92 -0.63 12.47 -18.35
CA PRO A 92 0.65 11.90 -17.98
C PRO A 92 0.92 10.59 -18.74
N MET A 93 2.20 10.23 -18.84
CA MET A 93 2.64 8.96 -19.43
C MET A 93 2.89 7.91 -18.35
N ILE A 94 3.60 8.28 -17.28
CA ILE A 94 3.87 7.40 -16.13
C ILE A 94 2.55 6.90 -15.51
N ASN A 95 2.39 5.58 -15.41
CA ASN A 95 1.20 4.88 -14.90
C ASN A 95 -0.11 5.42 -15.53
N ASN A 96 -0.29 5.14 -16.83
CA ASN A 96 -1.47 5.53 -17.61
C ASN A 96 -2.32 4.33 -18.12
N GLY A 97 -1.93 3.10 -17.75
CA GLY A 97 -2.45 1.85 -18.28
C GLY A 97 -1.83 1.44 -19.62
N ARG A 98 -0.63 1.94 -19.96
CA ARG A 98 0.12 1.65 -21.20
C ARG A 98 1.62 1.70 -20.95
N CYS A 99 2.33 0.66 -21.38
CA CYS A 99 3.78 0.71 -21.54
C CYS A 99 4.19 1.60 -22.73
N ASP A 100 4.53 2.85 -22.46
CA ASP A 100 5.15 3.81 -23.37
C ASP A 100 6.68 3.68 -23.33
N GLU A 101 7.28 3.32 -24.48
CA GLU A 101 8.71 2.98 -24.62
C GLU A 101 9.68 4.08 -24.11
N ALA A 102 9.27 5.35 -24.10
CA ALA A 102 10.07 6.47 -23.57
C ALA A 102 10.18 6.45 -22.04
N CYS A 103 9.16 5.94 -21.35
CA CYS A 103 9.10 5.80 -19.90
C CYS A 103 9.59 4.43 -19.41
N ASN A 104 9.87 3.49 -20.32
CA ASN A 104 10.35 2.13 -20.03
C ASN A 104 11.83 2.09 -19.56
N VAL A 105 12.12 2.78 -18.45
CA VAL A 105 13.45 2.82 -17.81
C VAL A 105 13.35 2.70 -16.29
N GLU A 106 14.42 2.20 -15.68
CA GLU A 106 14.58 2.05 -14.21
C GLU A 106 14.40 3.37 -13.44
N GLN A 107 14.63 4.53 -14.08
CA GLN A 107 14.46 5.85 -13.45
C GLN A 107 12.99 6.30 -13.36
N CYS A 108 12.11 5.68 -14.14
CA CYS A 108 10.66 5.89 -14.19
C CYS A 108 9.90 4.67 -13.67
N ASP A 109 10.57 3.78 -12.92
CA ASP A 109 10.01 2.52 -12.40
C ASP A 109 9.31 1.67 -13.48
N PHE A 110 9.91 1.61 -14.68
CA PHE A 110 9.36 0.96 -15.87
C PHE A 110 7.94 1.45 -16.22
N ASP A 111 7.84 2.77 -16.41
CA ASP A 111 6.61 3.50 -16.71
C ASP A 111 5.59 3.54 -15.56
N GLY A 112 6.07 3.60 -14.31
CA GLY A 112 5.22 3.45 -13.14
C GLY A 112 4.56 2.08 -13.12
N LEU A 113 5.36 1.04 -13.39
CA LEU A 113 4.98 -0.38 -13.51
C LEU A 113 4.16 -0.77 -14.76
N ASP A 114 3.76 0.17 -15.63
CA ASP A 114 3.03 -0.15 -16.85
C ASP A 114 3.82 -1.02 -17.86
N CYS A 115 5.15 -0.97 -17.82
CA CYS A 115 6.01 -1.87 -18.61
C CYS A 115 6.43 -3.14 -17.85
N ASP A 116 6.08 -3.29 -16.57
CA ASP A 116 6.47 -4.45 -15.77
C ASP A 116 5.73 -5.74 -16.22
N PRO A 117 6.42 -6.89 -16.36
CA PRO A 117 5.81 -8.13 -16.84
C PRO A 117 4.70 -8.73 -15.98
N ILE A 118 4.52 -8.30 -14.72
CA ILE A 118 3.42 -8.66 -13.83
C ILE A 118 2.31 -7.62 -13.94
N CYS A 119 2.63 -6.34 -13.72
CA CYS A 119 1.64 -5.27 -13.56
C CYS A 119 0.96 -4.80 -14.85
N LYS A 120 1.60 -5.00 -16.00
CA LYS A 120 1.06 -4.49 -17.27
C LYS A 120 -0.37 -4.98 -17.55
N PRO A 121 -1.37 -4.08 -17.69
CA PRO A 121 -2.77 -4.47 -17.77
C PRO A 121 -3.11 -5.32 -19.00
N LEU A 122 -3.89 -6.38 -18.79
CA LEU A 122 -4.18 -7.40 -19.81
C LEU A 122 -4.92 -6.84 -21.04
N PHE A 123 -5.71 -5.77 -20.85
CA PHE A 123 -6.48 -5.08 -21.89
C PHE A 123 -5.66 -4.10 -22.73
N ALA A 124 -4.46 -3.70 -22.28
CA ALA A 124 -3.62 -2.71 -22.95
C ALA A 124 -2.69 -3.31 -24.02
N PHE A 125 -2.56 -4.64 -24.07
CA PHE A 125 -1.52 -5.30 -24.87
C PHE A 125 -1.88 -5.49 -26.35
N ASN A 126 -0.86 -5.34 -27.20
CA ASN A 126 -0.97 -5.48 -28.65
C ASN A 126 -0.59 -6.90 -29.10
N TYR A 127 -1.56 -7.81 -29.03
CA TYR A 127 -1.40 -9.22 -29.46
C TYR A 127 -1.12 -9.43 -30.96
N SER A 128 -0.90 -8.39 -31.79
CA SER A 128 -0.57 -8.57 -33.22
C SER A 128 0.82 -9.20 -33.49
N ALA A 129 1.65 -9.37 -32.46
CA ALA A 129 2.88 -10.15 -32.49
C ALA A 129 2.74 -11.56 -31.89
N CYS A 130 1.56 -11.91 -31.38
CA CYS A 130 1.27 -13.20 -30.77
C CYS A 130 0.94 -14.27 -31.83
N ASP A 131 1.49 -15.48 -31.67
CA ASP A 131 1.21 -16.65 -32.52
C ASP A 131 0.40 -17.71 -31.71
N CYS A 132 -0.74 -17.26 -31.19
CA CYS A 132 -1.70 -18.05 -30.39
C CYS A 132 -3.12 -17.92 -30.99
N PRO A 133 -3.97 -18.94 -30.91
CA PRO A 133 -5.40 -18.81 -31.20
C PRO A 133 -6.13 -17.88 -30.22
N ASP A 134 -7.00 -17.00 -30.75
CA ASP A 134 -7.81 -16.06 -29.95
C ASP A 134 -8.66 -16.76 -28.87
N GLU A 135 -9.05 -18.04 -29.06
CA GLU A 135 -9.83 -18.80 -28.09
C GLU A 135 -9.01 -19.39 -26.93
N LYS A 136 -7.70 -19.11 -26.86
CA LYS A 136 -6.80 -19.58 -25.81
C LYS A 136 -6.40 -18.48 -24.82
N LEU A 137 -6.04 -17.31 -25.33
CA LEU A 137 -5.69 -16.13 -24.53
C LEU A 137 -6.76 -15.80 -23.48
N GLY A 138 -6.41 -15.89 -22.18
CA GLY A 138 -7.30 -15.51 -21.08
C GLY A 138 -8.52 -16.43 -20.90
N ASN A 139 -8.34 -17.73 -21.10
CA ASN A 139 -9.36 -18.76 -20.89
C ASN A 139 -9.32 -19.43 -19.49
N PHE A 140 -8.41 -18.96 -18.61
CA PHE A 140 -8.07 -19.51 -17.29
C PHE A 140 -7.33 -20.86 -17.30
N VAL A 141 -6.62 -21.19 -18.38
CA VAL A 141 -5.82 -22.42 -18.53
C VAL A 141 -4.54 -22.12 -19.29
N CYS A 142 -3.41 -22.00 -18.57
CA CYS A 142 -2.09 -21.78 -19.15
C CYS A 142 -1.76 -22.75 -20.31
N ASP A 143 -1.95 -22.26 -21.53
CA ASP A 143 -1.70 -22.97 -22.76
C ASP A 143 -0.25 -22.73 -23.20
N SER A 144 0.56 -23.77 -23.08
CA SER A 144 2.02 -23.70 -23.28
C SER A 144 2.51 -23.24 -24.67
N GLU A 145 1.62 -23.11 -25.66
CA GLU A 145 1.91 -22.50 -26.96
C GLU A 145 1.72 -20.98 -26.97
N CYS A 146 0.87 -20.46 -26.08
CA CYS A 146 0.56 -19.06 -25.86
C CYS A 146 1.38 -18.44 -24.71
N ASN A 147 2.10 -19.29 -23.94
CA ASN A 147 3.07 -18.87 -22.92
C ASN A 147 4.35 -18.24 -23.53
N THR A 148 4.22 -17.02 -24.05
CA THR A 148 5.33 -16.20 -24.54
C THR A 148 5.09 -14.73 -24.21
N ASP A 149 6.15 -13.92 -24.07
CA ASP A 149 6.02 -12.48 -23.78
C ASP A 149 5.29 -11.73 -24.90
N ALA A 150 5.42 -12.18 -26.16
CA ALA A 150 4.69 -11.67 -27.32
C ALA A 150 3.17 -11.98 -27.28
N CYS A 151 2.74 -12.85 -26.38
CA CYS A 151 1.36 -13.23 -26.07
C CYS A 151 0.98 -12.89 -24.62
N HIS A 152 1.77 -12.08 -23.92
CA HIS A 152 1.54 -11.74 -22.51
C HIS A 152 1.41 -12.94 -21.57
N GLN A 153 2.18 -14.00 -21.85
CA GLN A 153 2.18 -15.26 -21.10
C GLN A 153 0.74 -15.80 -21.00
N ASP A 154 0.15 -16.01 -22.18
CA ASP A 154 -1.22 -16.46 -22.41
C ASP A 154 -2.31 -15.48 -21.90
N ALA A 155 -2.11 -14.19 -22.22
CA ALA A 155 -2.92 -13.07 -21.70
C ALA A 155 -3.10 -13.11 -20.17
N GLY A 156 -2.04 -13.49 -19.45
CA GLY A 156 -2.00 -13.64 -18.00
C GLY A 156 -2.08 -15.08 -17.51
N ASP A 157 -2.75 -16.01 -18.21
CA ASP A 157 -3.07 -17.35 -17.67
C ASP A 157 -1.83 -18.16 -17.25
N CYS A 158 -0.66 -17.89 -17.85
CA CYS A 158 0.61 -18.51 -17.50
C CYS A 158 1.50 -17.73 -16.52
N ARG A 159 1.12 -16.50 -16.10
CA ARG A 159 1.80 -15.77 -15.01
C ARG A 159 1.63 -16.50 -13.68
N GLY A 160 0.42 -17.03 -13.44
CA GLY A 160 0.02 -17.63 -12.16
C GLY A 160 -0.24 -16.58 -11.06
N GLU A 161 -0.72 -17.02 -9.89
CA GLU A 161 -0.89 -16.15 -8.72
C GLU A 161 0.47 -15.75 -8.14
N CYS A 162 0.71 -14.45 -7.96
CA CYS A 162 1.96 -13.92 -7.39
C CYS A 162 2.01 -13.96 -5.85
N SER A 163 0.85 -14.13 -5.21
CA SER A 163 0.62 -14.44 -3.80
C SER A 163 -0.66 -15.28 -3.68
N GLU A 164 -0.79 -16.11 -2.64
CA GLU A 164 -1.94 -17.02 -2.48
C GLU A 164 -3.26 -16.24 -2.39
N GLY A 165 -4.13 -16.40 -3.39
CA GLY A 165 -5.42 -15.72 -3.46
C GLY A 165 -5.41 -14.34 -4.14
N CYS A 166 -4.27 -13.82 -4.60
CA CYS A 166 -4.25 -12.65 -5.48
C CYS A 166 -4.62 -13.04 -6.91
N ALA A 167 -5.77 -12.57 -7.39
CA ALA A 167 -6.18 -12.79 -8.77
C ALA A 167 -5.43 -11.85 -9.72
N LEU A 168 -4.96 -12.38 -10.86
CA LEU A 168 -4.25 -11.62 -11.91
C LEU A 168 -5.06 -10.48 -12.55
N GLY A 169 -6.36 -10.40 -12.26
CA GLY A 169 -7.25 -9.32 -12.73
C GLY A 169 -7.48 -8.21 -11.71
N TRP A 170 -6.86 -8.27 -10.52
CA TRP A 170 -6.89 -7.24 -9.49
C TRP A 170 -5.65 -6.33 -9.54
N LEU A 171 -4.49 -6.92 -9.87
CA LEU A 171 -3.22 -6.22 -10.07
C LEU A 171 -3.34 -5.03 -11.05
N GLY A 172 -3.30 -3.81 -10.53
CA GLY A 172 -3.39 -2.59 -11.34
C GLY A 172 -4.78 -2.35 -11.93
N ASP A 173 -5.86 -2.74 -11.24
CA ASP A 173 -7.25 -2.49 -11.68
C ASP A 173 -7.78 -1.11 -11.24
N GLY A 174 -7.07 -0.42 -10.35
CA GLY A 174 -7.43 0.86 -9.74
C GLY A 174 -8.00 0.75 -8.32
N SER A 175 -7.97 -0.45 -7.72
CA SER A 175 -8.49 -0.76 -6.38
C SER A 175 -7.36 -1.30 -5.50
N CYS A 176 -7.33 -1.00 -4.20
CA CYS A 176 -6.32 -1.57 -3.29
C CYS A 176 -6.71 -2.99 -2.82
N ASP A 177 -6.28 -4.00 -3.58
CA ASP A 177 -6.53 -5.41 -3.35
C ASP A 177 -5.46 -6.03 -2.42
N THR A 178 -5.79 -6.03 -1.14
CA THR A 178 -4.91 -6.39 -0.01
C THR A 178 -4.19 -7.74 -0.12
N LEU A 179 -4.75 -8.70 -0.85
CA LEU A 179 -4.15 -10.02 -1.08
C LEU A 179 -2.97 -9.95 -2.06
N CYS A 180 -2.97 -8.96 -2.95
CA CYS A 180 -1.91 -8.63 -3.88
C CYS A 180 -0.84 -7.69 -3.27
N LEU A 181 -0.97 -7.27 -2.00
CA LEU A 181 -0.06 -6.36 -1.31
C LEU A 181 1.28 -7.01 -0.88
N THR A 182 1.98 -7.66 -1.82
CA THR A 182 3.26 -8.37 -1.58
C THR A 182 4.35 -7.94 -2.55
N GLU A 183 5.62 -8.08 -2.16
CA GLU A 183 6.78 -7.75 -3.00
C GLU A 183 6.79 -8.55 -4.32
N SER A 184 6.31 -9.80 -4.31
CA SER A 184 6.18 -10.63 -5.52
C SER A 184 5.04 -10.22 -6.45
N CYS A 185 4.14 -9.35 -6.00
CA CYS A 185 3.05 -8.75 -6.76
C CYS A 185 3.26 -7.23 -7.00
N ASN A 186 4.47 -6.71 -6.76
CA ASN A 186 4.79 -5.27 -6.80
C ASN A 186 3.82 -4.40 -5.96
N PHE A 187 3.39 -4.88 -4.79
CA PHE A 187 2.47 -4.19 -3.88
C PHE A 187 1.16 -3.74 -4.53
N ASP A 188 0.51 -4.70 -5.19
CA ASP A 188 -0.70 -4.48 -5.98
C ASP A 188 -0.51 -3.41 -7.07
N CYS A 189 0.67 -3.44 -7.69
CA CYS A 189 1.06 -2.58 -8.80
C CYS A 189 0.93 -1.07 -8.57
N GLY A 190 0.92 -0.65 -7.29
CA GLY A 190 0.89 0.75 -6.87
C GLY A 190 -0.50 1.28 -6.49
N ASP A 191 -1.59 0.53 -6.70
CA ASP A 191 -2.94 1.01 -6.37
C ASP A 191 -3.08 1.31 -4.86
N CYS A 192 -2.49 0.45 -4.02
CA CYS A 192 -2.41 0.64 -2.57
C CYS A 192 -1.44 1.76 -2.13
N GLU A 193 -0.58 2.34 -2.98
CA GLU A 193 0.27 3.48 -2.57
C GLU A 193 -0.50 4.79 -2.45
N SER A 194 -1.67 4.90 -3.08
CA SER A 194 -2.43 6.16 -3.20
C SER A 194 -3.82 6.14 -2.57
N CYS A 195 -4.23 5.03 -1.94
CA CYS A 195 -5.60 4.80 -1.47
C CYS A 195 -6.12 5.82 -0.44
N ALA A 196 -5.25 6.49 0.34
CA ALA A 196 -5.65 7.60 1.21
C ALA A 196 -4.49 8.58 1.54
N GLU A 197 -4.81 9.87 1.71
CA GLU A 197 -3.82 10.89 2.09
C GLU A 197 -3.20 10.58 3.46
N GLY A 198 -1.89 10.35 3.48
CA GLY A 198 -1.13 10.06 4.71
C GLY A 198 -1.19 8.60 5.17
N CYS A 199 -1.89 7.72 4.44
CA CYS A 199 -1.67 6.29 4.53
C CYS A 199 -0.35 5.93 3.81
N THR A 200 0.32 4.86 4.24
CA THR A 200 1.57 4.38 3.62
C THR A 200 1.61 2.85 3.58
N LEU A 201 2.46 2.27 2.72
CA LEU A 201 2.64 0.81 2.70
C LEU A 201 3.15 0.24 4.03
N GLU A 202 3.96 0.98 4.81
CA GLU A 202 4.41 0.55 6.16
C GLU A 202 3.24 0.53 7.17
N MET A 203 2.17 1.28 6.92
CA MET A 203 0.95 1.28 7.71
C MET A 203 0.06 0.10 7.29
N LEU A 204 -0.31 0.02 6.01
CA LEU A 204 -1.11 -1.07 5.42
C LEU A 204 -0.54 -2.49 5.65
N GLN A 205 0.78 -2.62 5.85
CA GLN A 205 1.45 -3.92 6.04
C GLN A 205 1.72 -4.29 7.51
N ASN A 206 1.39 -3.44 8.48
CA ASN A 206 1.62 -3.74 9.90
C ASN A 206 0.40 -4.40 10.58
N ASP A 207 0.53 -4.84 11.83
CA ASP A 207 -0.53 -5.53 12.61
C ASP A 207 -1.31 -4.56 13.55
N VAL A 208 -1.41 -3.28 13.19
CA VAL A 208 -2.11 -2.20 13.91
C VAL A 208 -3.23 -1.67 13.01
N CYS A 209 -4.27 -1.02 13.56
CA CYS A 209 -5.16 -0.17 12.77
C CYS A 209 -4.61 1.27 12.77
N ASP A 210 -4.18 1.75 11.61
CA ASP A 210 -3.68 3.10 11.38
C ASP A 210 -4.82 4.03 10.87
N PRO A 211 -5.29 5.04 11.65
CA PRO A 211 -6.47 5.85 11.30
C PRO A 211 -6.39 6.66 9.99
N ALA A 212 -5.19 6.82 9.43
CA ALA A 212 -5.04 7.38 8.08
C ALA A 212 -5.54 6.40 7.01
N CYS A 213 -5.18 5.12 7.16
CA CYS A 213 -5.52 4.01 6.27
C CYS A 213 -6.93 3.44 6.50
N ASP A 214 -7.63 3.80 7.59
CA ASP A 214 -9.02 3.43 7.86
C ASP A 214 -10.03 4.07 6.88
N LYS A 215 -10.02 3.63 5.61
CA LYS A 215 -10.88 4.11 4.50
C LYS A 215 -11.32 2.91 3.67
N GLU A 216 -12.50 2.98 3.07
CA GLU A 216 -13.03 1.95 2.18
C GLU A 216 -12.08 1.69 0.99
N ASP A 217 -11.54 2.76 0.39
CA ASP A 217 -10.56 2.73 -0.71
C ASP A 217 -9.24 2.03 -0.34
N CYS A 218 -8.88 1.99 0.95
CA CYS A 218 -7.72 1.27 1.50
C CYS A 218 -8.09 -0.11 2.09
N SER A 219 -9.29 -0.63 1.80
CA SER A 219 -9.83 -1.85 2.41
C SER A 219 -9.83 -1.82 3.95
N PHE A 220 -10.11 -0.66 4.54
CA PHE A 220 -10.08 -0.36 5.99
C PHE A 220 -8.75 -0.80 6.61
N ASP A 221 -7.69 -0.09 6.22
CA ASP A 221 -6.29 -0.39 6.53
C ASP A 221 -5.92 -1.85 6.25
N ALA A 222 -6.11 -2.27 5.00
CA ALA A 222 -5.91 -3.63 4.54
C ALA A 222 -6.43 -4.72 5.51
N GLY A 223 -7.65 -4.52 6.01
CA GLY A 223 -8.38 -5.38 6.93
C GLY A 223 -8.13 -5.16 8.43
N LYS A 224 -7.12 -4.39 8.86
CA LYS A 224 -6.81 -4.19 10.29
C LYS A 224 -7.83 -3.26 10.94
N CYS A 225 -8.35 -2.29 10.19
CA CYS A 225 -9.51 -1.52 10.61
C CYS A 225 -10.86 -2.18 10.26
N SER A 226 -10.90 -3.33 9.58
CA SER A 226 -12.10 -4.21 9.55
C SER A 226 -12.10 -5.31 10.62
N ALA A 227 -10.98 -5.50 11.32
CA ALA A 227 -10.86 -6.52 12.36
C ALA A 227 -11.46 -6.04 13.69
N PRO A 228 -11.95 -6.98 14.54
CA PRO A 228 -12.15 -6.70 15.96
C PRO A 228 -10.80 -6.34 16.60
N GLU A 229 -10.66 -5.15 17.17
CA GLU A 229 -9.33 -4.57 17.50
C GLU A 229 -8.54 -5.35 18.52
N CYS A 230 -9.23 -5.77 19.57
CA CYS A 230 -8.61 -6.26 20.79
C CYS A 230 -8.90 -7.74 21.03
N TRP A 231 -10.05 -8.27 20.54
CA TRP A 231 -10.50 -9.60 20.94
C TRP A 231 -11.47 -10.30 19.97
N ARG A 232 -11.19 -11.58 19.71
CA ARG A 232 -12.01 -12.56 18.96
C ARG A 232 -11.77 -13.95 19.55
N ASP A 233 -12.80 -14.78 19.74
CA ASP A 233 -12.56 -16.16 20.16
C ASP A 233 -11.95 -16.99 19.00
N PRO A 234 -10.94 -17.86 19.26
CA PRO A 234 -10.33 -18.69 18.22
C PRO A 234 -11.15 -19.97 17.89
N ASN A 235 -12.23 -20.24 18.61
CA ASN A 235 -13.09 -21.43 18.47
C ASN A 235 -14.51 -21.05 18.01
N ASP A 236 -15.05 -19.93 18.48
CA ASP A 236 -16.31 -19.36 17.98
C ASP A 236 -16.04 -18.19 17.01
N ARG A 237 -16.77 -18.14 15.89
CA ARG A 237 -16.66 -17.07 14.89
C ARG A 237 -17.79 -16.04 14.96
N GLU A 238 -18.73 -16.24 15.87
CA GLU A 238 -19.81 -15.28 16.15
C GLU A 238 -19.53 -14.47 17.45
N ASP A 239 -18.44 -14.76 18.17
CA ASP A 239 -18.04 -14.11 19.43
C ASP A 239 -16.74 -13.28 19.25
N TYR A 240 -16.88 -11.97 19.10
CA TYR A 240 -15.79 -11.01 18.82
C TYR A 240 -16.19 -9.57 19.17
N CYS A 241 -15.21 -8.71 19.44
CA CYS A 241 -15.41 -7.30 19.80
C CYS A 241 -15.11 -6.34 18.63
N LEU A 242 -16.12 -5.78 17.97
CA LEU A 242 -15.89 -4.80 16.89
C LEU A 242 -15.45 -3.43 17.42
N ARG A 243 -14.60 -2.71 16.66
CA ARG A 243 -14.23 -1.31 16.97
C ARG A 243 -15.46 -0.41 17.15
N GLU A 244 -16.50 -0.63 16.37
CA GLU A 244 -17.73 0.20 16.42
C GLU A 244 -18.55 0.01 17.71
N TRP A 245 -18.17 -0.91 18.60
CA TRP A 245 -18.76 -1.09 19.94
C TRP A 245 -17.86 -0.48 21.04
N ILE A 246 -16.53 -0.53 20.86
CA ILE A 246 -15.54 0.02 21.80
C ILE A 246 -15.72 1.53 21.96
N GLY A 247 -16.24 1.96 23.11
CA GLY A 247 -16.45 3.38 23.41
C GLY A 247 -17.68 4.01 22.73
N ASP A 248 -18.69 3.21 22.35
CA ASP A 248 -19.93 3.70 21.70
C ASP A 248 -20.93 4.35 22.70
N GLY A 249 -20.76 4.10 24.00
CA GLY A 249 -21.67 4.48 25.09
C GLY A 249 -22.53 3.33 25.62
N THR A 250 -22.42 2.15 25.02
CA THR A 250 -23.02 0.87 25.45
C THR A 250 -21.92 -0.04 26.03
N CYS A 251 -22.27 -0.93 26.95
CA CYS A 251 -21.35 -1.96 27.44
C CYS A 251 -21.67 -3.31 26.77
N ASP A 252 -20.90 -3.64 25.74
CA ASP A 252 -20.99 -4.87 24.95
C ASP A 252 -20.13 -5.99 25.56
N GLU A 253 -20.80 -7.07 25.98
CA GLU A 253 -20.20 -8.23 26.65
C GLU A 253 -18.96 -8.83 25.92
N PRO A 254 -18.91 -8.95 24.57
CA PRO A 254 -17.72 -9.46 23.88
C PRO A 254 -16.48 -8.56 24.03
N CYS A 255 -16.69 -7.26 24.27
CA CYS A 255 -15.67 -6.24 24.43
C CYS A 255 -15.22 -6.01 25.89
N ARG A 256 -15.91 -6.58 26.88
CA ARG A 256 -15.52 -6.48 28.30
C ARG A 256 -14.24 -7.27 28.60
N ARG A 257 -13.09 -6.64 28.37
CA ARG A 257 -11.75 -7.22 28.45
C ARG A 257 -10.71 -6.19 28.92
N GLU A 258 -9.76 -6.62 29.73
CA GLU A 258 -8.50 -5.89 29.97
C GLU A 258 -7.73 -5.60 28.65
N GLU A 259 -7.90 -6.44 27.63
CA GLU A 259 -7.32 -6.27 26.28
C GLU A 259 -8.02 -5.17 25.44
N CYS A 260 -9.24 -4.78 25.81
CA CYS A 260 -10.10 -3.79 25.13
C CYS A 260 -10.35 -2.53 26.00
N ASP A 261 -9.54 -2.31 27.04
CA ASP A 261 -9.76 -1.30 28.09
C ASP A 261 -11.17 -1.36 28.73
N ASP A 262 -11.70 -2.58 28.92
CA ASP A 262 -13.07 -2.88 29.34
C ASP A 262 -14.12 -2.10 28.53
N ASP A 263 -14.13 -2.40 27.22
CA ASP A 263 -15.01 -1.82 26.20
C ASP A 263 -14.82 -0.30 26.02
N GLY A 264 -13.56 0.12 25.86
CA GLY A 264 -13.19 1.55 25.79
C GLY A 264 -13.47 2.32 27.09
N GLY A 265 -13.83 1.61 28.16
CA GLY A 265 -14.28 2.15 29.45
C GLY A 265 -15.79 2.12 29.64
N ASP A 266 -16.61 1.73 28.66
CA ASP A 266 -18.08 1.71 28.82
C ASP A 266 -18.58 0.54 29.67
N CYS A 267 -17.80 -0.55 29.75
CA CYS A 267 -18.00 -1.59 30.75
C CYS A 267 -17.27 -1.33 32.09
N ASP A 268 -16.47 -0.26 32.21
CA ASP A 268 -15.92 0.11 33.52
C ASP A 268 -17.02 0.68 34.42
N ASN A 269 -17.26 -0.02 35.53
CA ASN A 269 -18.25 0.33 36.54
C ASN A 269 -17.84 1.58 37.36
N THR A 270 -16.72 2.23 37.05
CA THR A 270 -16.44 3.61 37.54
C THR A 270 -17.15 4.69 36.72
N GLN A 271 -17.56 4.43 35.47
CA GLN A 271 -18.40 5.36 34.72
C GLN A 271 -19.76 5.52 35.39
N SER A 272 -20.03 6.77 35.75
CA SER A 272 -21.13 7.17 36.61
C SER A 272 -21.81 8.42 36.07
N ASP A 273 -23.10 8.55 36.36
CA ASP A 273 -23.89 9.73 35.98
C ASP A 273 -23.40 11.02 36.68
N GLU A 274 -23.99 12.18 36.36
CA GLU A 274 -23.64 13.45 37.06
C GLU A 274 -23.90 13.42 38.59
N SER A 275 -24.56 12.39 39.13
CA SER A 275 -24.75 12.17 40.57
C SER A 275 -23.68 11.25 41.20
N GLY A 276 -22.87 10.56 40.41
CA GLY A 276 -21.85 9.60 40.84
C GLY A 276 -22.35 8.15 40.93
N CYS A 277 -23.56 7.87 40.47
CA CYS A 277 -24.18 6.54 40.47
C CYS A 277 -23.76 5.77 39.19
N PRO A 278 -23.29 4.50 39.27
CA PRO A 278 -22.83 3.75 38.09
C PRO A 278 -23.93 3.60 37.03
N LEU A 279 -23.55 3.66 35.75
CA LEU A 279 -24.51 3.57 34.62
C LEU A 279 -25.27 2.24 34.54
N THR A 280 -24.78 1.19 35.22
CA THR A 280 -25.48 -0.09 35.39
C THR A 280 -26.74 0.02 36.28
N CYS A 281 -26.90 1.11 37.03
CA CYS A 281 -28.15 1.50 37.68
C CYS A 281 -28.97 2.38 36.71
N GLY A 282 -29.88 1.76 35.95
CA GLY A 282 -30.60 2.40 34.85
C GLY A 282 -31.48 3.60 35.24
N GLU A 283 -31.77 4.48 34.26
CA GLU A 283 -32.67 5.62 34.48
C GLU A 283 -34.04 5.17 35.01
N GLY A 284 -34.37 5.62 36.22
CA GLY A 284 -35.66 5.36 36.88
C GLY A 284 -35.75 4.06 37.68
N TRP A 285 -34.65 3.33 37.90
CA TRP A 285 -34.60 2.16 38.77
C TRP A 285 -34.56 2.57 40.26
N ARG A 286 -33.73 3.57 40.60
CA ARG A 286 -33.70 4.20 41.94
C ARG A 286 -35.09 4.63 42.40
N GLY A 287 -35.58 4.02 43.48
CA GLY A 287 -36.83 4.40 44.13
C GLY A 287 -38.11 3.91 43.43
N ASP A 288 -38.04 2.85 42.61
CA ASP A 288 -39.20 2.28 41.91
C ASP A 288 -40.07 1.36 42.78
N GLY A 289 -39.51 0.80 43.86
CA GLY A 289 -40.16 -0.09 44.82
C GLY A 289 -39.66 -1.55 44.83
N GLU A 290 -38.80 -1.97 43.91
CA GLU A 290 -38.03 -3.22 43.96
C GLU A 290 -36.57 -2.95 44.37
N CYS A 291 -35.79 -3.99 44.74
CA CYS A 291 -34.39 -3.82 45.18
C CYS A 291 -33.41 -4.25 44.08
N ASP A 292 -32.88 -3.27 43.36
CA ASP A 292 -31.94 -3.45 42.26
C ASP A 292 -30.48 -3.50 42.74
N ALA A 293 -29.87 -4.67 42.59
CA ALA A 293 -28.49 -4.91 42.99
C ALA A 293 -27.45 -3.93 42.37
N PRO A 294 -27.59 -3.44 41.11
CA PRO A 294 -26.72 -2.40 40.57
C PRO A 294 -26.87 -1.03 41.26
N CYS A 295 -28.08 -0.71 41.75
CA CYS A 295 -28.40 0.56 42.42
C CYS A 295 -28.10 0.55 43.92
N ASN A 296 -27.82 -0.62 44.52
CA ASN A 296 -27.56 -0.79 45.95
C ASN A 296 -26.11 -0.40 46.37
N VAL A 297 -25.67 0.80 46.00
CA VAL A 297 -24.36 1.38 46.36
C VAL A 297 -24.51 2.77 46.98
N GLU A 298 -23.52 3.21 47.77
CA GLU A 298 -23.58 4.46 48.55
C GLU A 298 -23.81 5.69 47.66
N GLN A 299 -23.23 5.69 46.46
CA GLN A 299 -23.36 6.75 45.46
C GLN A 299 -24.75 6.86 44.83
N CYS A 300 -25.49 5.75 44.79
CA CYS A 300 -26.88 5.68 44.29
C CYS A 300 -27.91 5.81 45.43
N GLY A 301 -27.48 6.17 46.65
CA GLY A 301 -28.36 6.29 47.82
C GLY A 301 -28.78 4.96 48.44
N PHE A 302 -28.13 3.84 48.09
CA PHE A 302 -28.61 2.47 48.35
C PHE A 302 -30.02 2.24 47.78
N ASP A 303 -30.14 2.50 46.47
CA ASP A 303 -31.37 2.34 45.71
C ASP A 303 -32.54 3.22 46.21
N ASP A 304 -32.21 4.45 46.61
CA ASP A 304 -33.05 5.40 47.37
C ASP A 304 -33.79 4.81 48.61
N GLY A 305 -33.38 3.62 49.05
CA GLY A 305 -33.88 2.91 50.24
C GLY A 305 -34.65 1.61 49.95
N ASP A 306 -34.94 1.23 48.70
CA ASP A 306 -35.78 0.06 48.41
C ASP A 306 -35.09 -1.29 48.76
N CYS A 307 -33.75 -1.30 48.85
CA CYS A 307 -32.99 -2.41 49.41
C CYS A 307 -32.92 -2.43 50.96
N GLU A 308 -33.49 -1.46 51.70
CA GLU A 308 -33.43 -1.46 53.18
C GLU A 308 -34.18 -2.65 53.80
N GLY A 309 -33.43 -3.60 54.34
CA GLY A 309 -33.96 -4.80 55.01
C GLY A 309 -34.19 -5.99 54.08
N VAL A 310 -33.91 -5.86 52.78
CA VAL A 310 -33.95 -6.97 51.83
C VAL A 310 -32.64 -7.76 51.95
N THR A 311 -32.67 -8.89 52.68
CA THR A 311 -31.51 -9.80 52.74
C THR A 311 -31.48 -10.70 51.51
N THR A 312 -31.08 -10.14 50.36
CA THR A 312 -30.88 -10.90 49.12
C THR A 312 -29.73 -11.92 49.27
N PRO A 313 -29.97 -13.22 49.02
CA PRO A 313 -28.92 -14.11 48.56
C PRO A 313 -28.62 -13.81 47.08
N PRO A 314 -27.43 -14.17 46.56
CA PRO A 314 -27.22 -14.17 45.11
C PRO A 314 -28.18 -15.16 44.41
N PRO A 315 -28.44 -15.00 43.10
CA PRO A 315 -29.29 -15.93 42.35
C PRO A 315 -28.83 -17.38 42.52
N GLN A 316 -29.73 -18.25 42.98
CA GLN A 316 -29.51 -19.69 42.93
C GLN A 316 -30.00 -20.20 41.57
N GLU A 317 -29.10 -20.80 40.79
CA GLU A 317 -29.48 -21.56 39.59
C GLU A 317 -30.39 -22.73 39.99
N THR A 318 -31.68 -22.65 39.63
CA THR A 318 -32.65 -23.64 40.07
C THR A 318 -32.68 -24.89 39.19
N GLU A 319 -31.99 -25.92 39.69
CA GLU A 319 -32.40 -27.33 39.65
C GLU A 319 -32.46 -28.04 38.29
N GLU A 320 -31.41 -28.83 38.07
CA GLU A 320 -31.38 -30.16 37.46
C GLU A 320 -32.75 -30.79 37.10
N ARG A 321 -32.96 -31.09 35.81
CA ARG A 321 -34.03 -32.03 35.40
C ARG A 321 -33.60 -33.48 35.65
N GLU A 322 -34.01 -34.04 36.79
CA GLU A 322 -34.04 -35.50 36.94
C GLU A 322 -34.97 -36.13 35.88
N ALA A 323 -34.42 -36.99 35.03
CA ALA A 323 -35.16 -37.74 34.02
C ALA A 323 -34.77 -39.23 34.03
N GLN A 324 -34.81 -39.87 35.21
CA GLN A 324 -34.70 -41.33 35.29
C GLN A 324 -36.01 -41.99 34.83
N ASN A 325 -35.96 -42.74 33.72
CA ASN A 325 -36.43 -44.13 33.59
C ASN A 325 -36.48 -44.57 32.12
N GLY A 326 -36.04 -45.80 31.81
CA GLY A 326 -36.33 -46.45 30.52
C GLY A 326 -35.19 -47.29 29.94
N GLU A 327 -35.00 -48.51 30.45
CA GLU A 327 -34.31 -49.56 29.68
C GLU A 327 -35.26 -50.11 28.60
N LEU A 328 -34.89 -49.98 27.30
CA LEU A 328 -34.98 -50.99 26.23
C LEU A 328 -34.68 -50.43 24.83
#